data_AF-A0A2V8TIP8-F1
#
_entry.id   AF-A0A2V8TIP8-F1
#
_cell.length_a   1.000
_cell.length_b   1.000
_cell.length_c   1.000
_cell.angle_alpha   90.00
_cell.angle_beta   90.00
_cell.angle_gamma   90.00
#
_symmetry.space_group_name_H-M   'P 1'
#
loop_
_entity.id
_entity.type
_entity.pdbx_description
1 polymer ?
#
loop_
_entity_poly.entity_id
_entity_poly.type
_entity_poly.pdbx_seq_one_letter_code
_entity_poly.pdbx_strand_id
1 'polypeptide(L)'
;MARLTHVDRGGRTRMVDVGQKPETTRRAVARALVKLPEEVFRLVRQNAIAKGDVLTVAQIAGIQTGKKASEWIPLCHPIPLDKIDVRLSLDEPRHCVTIEAEAATRAATGVEMEAMVAAAAAALTVYDMCKGTDRSITVEEIGLVSKSGGKSGTWKRSGEEAAQQPDDKPPQPMSREPRGATARKMAGKKTRRPARQPR
;
A
#
# COMPACT_ATOMS: atom_id res chain seq x y z
N MET A 1 -20.45 20.00 -25.05
CA MET A 1 -19.29 20.25 -24.15
C MET A 1 -19.73 20.07 -22.71
N ALA A 2 -19.02 19.26 -21.93
CA ALA A 2 -19.29 19.13 -20.49
C ALA A 2 -18.99 20.46 -19.79
N ARG A 3 -19.96 20.97 -19.01
CA ARG A 3 -19.81 22.21 -18.25
C ARG A 3 -18.74 22.02 -17.17
N LEU A 4 -17.67 22.82 -17.20
CA LEU A 4 -16.63 22.82 -16.18
C LEU A 4 -17.26 23.11 -14.81
N THR A 5 -17.17 22.17 -13.87
CA THR A 5 -17.79 22.29 -12.54
C THR A 5 -17.01 23.19 -11.59
N HIS A 6 -15.70 23.36 -11.82
CA HIS A 6 -14.80 24.13 -10.96
C HIS A 6 -14.68 25.61 -11.34
N VAL A 7 -15.44 26.09 -12.32
CA VAL A 7 -15.38 27.47 -12.80
C VAL A 7 -16.77 28.09 -12.63
N ASP A 8 -16.84 29.27 -12.01
CA ASP A 8 -18.09 30.02 -11.91
C ASP A 8 -18.44 30.74 -13.22
N ARG A 9 -19.56 31.48 -13.24
CA ARG A 9 -20.01 32.22 -14.43
C ARG A 9 -19.04 33.35 -14.86
N GLY A 10 -18.13 33.77 -13.99
CA GLY A 10 -17.13 34.80 -14.24
C GLY A 10 -15.72 34.27 -14.50
N GLY A 11 -15.55 32.95 -14.64
CA GLY A 11 -14.23 32.35 -14.89
C GLY A 11 -13.39 32.09 -13.63
N ARG A 12 -13.93 32.30 -12.42
CA ARG A 12 -13.19 32.09 -11.17
C ARG A 12 -13.28 30.64 -10.71
N THR A 13 -12.16 30.12 -10.23
CA THR A 13 -12.08 28.78 -9.65
C THR A 13 -12.84 28.70 -8.34
N ARG A 14 -13.68 27.67 -8.17
CA ARG A 14 -14.39 27.39 -6.92
C ARG A 14 -14.47 25.90 -6.60
N MET A 15 -14.48 25.59 -5.31
CA MET A 15 -14.86 24.26 -4.82
C MET A 15 -16.35 24.04 -5.09
N VAL A 16 -16.71 22.85 -5.58
CA VAL A 16 -18.10 22.52 -5.94
C VAL A 16 -18.91 22.27 -4.68
N ASP A 17 -20.06 22.91 -4.53
CA ASP A 17 -21.00 22.56 -3.45
C ASP A 17 -21.57 21.15 -3.68
N VAL A 18 -21.42 20.29 -2.66
CA VAL A 18 -21.89 18.91 -2.65
C VAL A 18 -22.90 18.64 -1.51
N GLY A 19 -23.29 19.65 -0.73
CA GLY A 19 -24.09 19.47 0.48
C GLY A 19 -25.49 18.89 0.25
N GLN A 20 -26.04 19.03 -0.96
CA GLN A 20 -27.33 18.46 -1.36
C GLN A 20 -27.21 17.11 -2.10
N LYS A 21 -25.99 16.61 -2.31
CA LYS A 21 -25.79 15.31 -2.97
C LYS A 21 -25.87 14.21 -1.91
N PRO A 22 -26.55 13.09 -2.19
CA PRO A 22 -26.60 11.97 -1.26
C PRO A 22 -25.21 11.35 -1.08
N GLU A 23 -24.93 10.88 0.13
CA GLU A 23 -23.76 10.07 0.41
C GLU A 23 -23.93 8.65 -0.13
N THR A 24 -22.88 8.17 -0.80
CA THR A 24 -22.82 6.80 -1.35
C THR A 24 -21.45 6.21 -1.05
N THR A 25 -21.34 4.88 -1.00
CA THR A 25 -20.05 4.21 -1.00
C THR A 25 -19.29 4.54 -2.28
N ARG A 26 -18.03 4.92 -2.13
CA ARG A 26 -17.13 5.33 -3.21
C ARG A 26 -15.80 4.65 -3.02
N ARG A 27 -15.22 4.24 -4.15
CA ARG A 27 -13.90 3.62 -4.19
C ARG A 27 -13.14 4.14 -5.39
N ALA A 28 -11.84 4.33 -5.23
CA ALA A 28 -10.93 4.65 -6.31
C ALA A 28 -9.64 3.85 -6.17
N VAL A 29 -9.07 3.47 -7.31
CA VAL A 29 -7.75 2.84 -7.40
C VAL A 29 -6.92 3.65 -8.38
N ALA A 30 -5.70 4.02 -7.98
CA ALA A 30 -4.72 4.69 -8.81
C ALA A 30 -3.42 3.88 -8.83
N ARG A 31 -2.66 4.04 -9.91
CA ARG A 31 -1.35 3.41 -10.09
C ARG A 31 -0.29 4.46 -10.37
N ALA A 32 0.95 4.15 -10.00
CA ALA A 32 2.17 4.82 -10.45
C ALA A 32 3.26 3.77 -10.69
N LEU A 33 4.22 4.08 -11.57
CA LEU A 33 5.41 3.28 -11.80
C LEU A 33 6.66 4.10 -11.46
N VAL A 34 7.67 3.45 -10.90
CA VAL A 34 8.99 4.06 -10.69
C VAL A 34 10.04 3.22 -11.40
N LYS A 35 10.61 3.73 -12.49
CA LYS A 35 11.67 3.05 -13.22
C LYS A 35 12.99 3.23 -12.52
N LEU A 36 13.68 2.13 -12.32
CA LEU A 36 14.96 2.09 -11.65
C LEU A 36 16.02 1.61 -12.65
N PRO A 37 17.23 2.18 -12.64
CA PRO A 37 18.39 1.51 -13.22
C PRO A 37 18.55 0.11 -12.61
N GLU A 38 19.05 -0.84 -13.39
CA GLU A 38 19.18 -2.25 -12.98
C GLU A 38 19.91 -2.41 -11.63
N GLU A 39 20.98 -1.63 -11.41
CA GLU A 39 21.72 -1.62 -10.15
C GLU A 39 20.83 -1.23 -8.95
N VAL A 40 20.08 -0.13 -9.10
CA VAL A 40 19.19 0.38 -8.06
C VAL A 40 18.07 -0.63 -7.79
N PHE A 41 17.49 -1.20 -8.85
CA PHE A 41 16.47 -2.23 -8.74
C PHE A 41 16.96 -3.43 -7.94
N ARG A 42 18.18 -3.91 -8.22
CA ARG A 42 18.80 -5.03 -7.50
C ARG A 42 18.96 -4.73 -6.01
N LEU A 43 19.44 -3.53 -5.68
CA LEU A 43 19.59 -3.10 -4.29
C LEU A 43 18.25 -3.00 -3.57
N VAL A 44 17.20 -2.49 -4.22
CA VAL A 44 15.84 -2.46 -3.66
C VAL A 44 15.34 -3.88 -3.40
N ARG A 45 15.49 -4.80 -4.37
CA ARG A 45 15.08 -6.21 -4.22
C ARG A 45 15.78 -6.91 -3.06
N GLN A 46 17.06 -6.61 -2.86
CA GLN A 46 17.89 -7.19 -1.79
C GLN A 46 17.72 -6.47 -0.45
N ASN A 47 16.89 -5.41 -0.39
CA ASN A 47 16.78 -4.53 0.77
C ASN A 47 18.14 -3.96 1.23
N ALA A 48 18.99 -3.61 0.26
CA ALA A 48 20.38 -3.17 0.46
C ALA A 48 20.59 -1.67 0.19
N ILE A 49 19.50 -0.90 0.04
CA ILE A 49 19.56 0.56 -0.04
C ILE A 49 19.98 1.11 1.33
N ALA A 50 20.97 2.02 1.35
CA ALA A 50 21.55 2.56 2.59
C ALA A 50 20.54 3.25 3.52
N LYS A 51 19.43 3.77 2.97
CA LYS A 51 18.35 4.42 3.72
C LYS A 51 17.37 3.44 4.38
N GLY A 52 17.48 2.14 4.12
CA GLY A 52 16.62 1.10 4.67
C GLY A 52 15.55 0.61 3.70
N ASP A 53 14.46 0.08 4.25
CA ASP A 53 13.39 -0.57 3.50
C ASP A 53 12.57 0.44 2.68
N VAL A 54 12.86 0.48 1.38
CA VAL A 54 12.25 1.39 0.41
C VAL A 54 10.74 1.17 0.29
N LEU A 55 10.29 -0.08 0.22
CA LEU A 55 8.89 -0.39 -0.06
C LEU A 55 8.02 -0.06 1.15
N THR A 56 8.47 -0.42 2.36
CA THR A 56 7.75 -0.13 3.60
C THR A 56 7.66 1.38 3.85
N VAL A 57 8.75 2.12 3.67
CA VAL A 57 8.75 3.58 3.87
C VAL A 57 7.83 4.28 2.84
N ALA A 58 7.88 3.86 1.57
CA ALA A 58 7.02 4.40 0.53
C ALA A 58 5.53 4.08 0.75
N GLN A 59 5.20 2.88 1.24
CA GLN A 59 3.84 2.51 1.62
C GLN A 59 3.28 3.45 2.68
N ILE A 60 4.04 3.65 3.76
CA ILE A 60 3.66 4.52 4.88
C ILE A 60 3.47 5.97 4.40
N ALA A 61 4.36 6.46 3.54
CA ALA A 61 4.26 7.80 2.97
C ALA A 61 3.00 7.98 2.11
N GLY A 62 2.67 6.98 1.27
CA GLY A 62 1.44 6.98 0.49
C GLY A 62 0.18 7.02 1.36
N ILE A 63 0.12 6.19 2.40
CA ILE A 63 -1.00 6.16 3.36
C ILE A 63 -1.14 7.50 4.09
N GLN A 64 -0.04 8.06 4.59
CA GLN A 64 -0.07 9.33 5.31
C GLN A 64 -0.53 10.49 4.42
N THR A 65 -0.03 10.53 3.18
CA THR A 65 -0.28 11.66 2.27
C THR A 65 -1.65 11.57 1.62
N GLY A 66 -2.16 10.38 1.30
CA GLY A 66 -3.52 10.24 0.75
C GLY A 66 -4.61 10.70 1.73
N LYS A 67 -4.40 10.55 3.05
CA LYS A 67 -5.28 11.15 4.09
C LYS A 67 -5.29 12.68 4.07
N LYS A 68 -4.29 13.30 3.43
CA LYS A 68 -4.07 14.76 3.34
C LYS A 68 -4.26 15.27 1.92
N ALA A 69 -4.98 14.55 1.05
CA ALA A 69 -5.14 14.95 -0.35
C ALA A 69 -5.74 16.35 -0.52
N SER A 70 -6.64 16.77 0.38
CA SER A 70 -7.22 18.12 0.39
C SER A 70 -6.24 19.22 0.78
N GLU A 71 -5.13 18.91 1.46
CA GLU A 71 -4.03 19.85 1.70
C GLU A 71 -3.15 20.03 0.46
N TRP A 72 -3.13 19.03 -0.44
CA TRP A 72 -2.33 19.03 -1.66
C TRP A 72 -3.07 19.64 -2.86
N ILE A 73 -4.37 19.37 -2.97
CA ILE A 73 -5.18 19.73 -4.13
C ILE A 73 -6.16 20.84 -3.74
N PRO A 74 -5.96 22.10 -4.18
CA PRO A 74 -6.64 23.27 -3.61
C PRO A 74 -8.17 23.26 -3.57
N LEU A 75 -8.82 22.51 -4.48
CA LEU A 75 -10.28 22.46 -4.59
C LEU A 75 -10.87 21.09 -4.23
N CYS A 76 -10.08 20.20 -3.65
CA CYS A 76 -10.58 18.94 -3.09
C CYS A 76 -11.31 19.20 -1.78
N HIS A 77 -12.45 18.54 -1.60
CA HIS A 77 -13.12 18.51 -0.31
C HIS A 77 -12.28 17.73 0.70
N PRO A 78 -12.27 18.11 1.98
CA PRO A 78 -11.82 17.22 3.04
C PRO A 78 -12.82 16.07 3.18
N ILE A 79 -12.34 14.82 3.07
CA ILE A 79 -13.18 13.61 3.08
C ILE A 79 -12.70 12.66 4.19
N PRO A 80 -13.58 12.18 5.09
CA PRO A 80 -13.24 11.10 6.00
C PRO A 80 -13.09 9.79 5.22
N LEU A 81 -11.91 9.19 5.26
CA LEU A 81 -11.63 7.92 4.61
C LEU A 81 -12.00 6.74 5.50
N ASP A 82 -12.76 5.80 4.95
CA ASP A 82 -13.01 4.50 5.59
C ASP A 82 -11.81 3.56 5.43
N LYS A 83 -11.12 3.69 4.28
CA LYS A 83 -9.94 2.89 3.94
C LYS A 83 -8.99 3.70 3.08
N ILE A 84 -7.70 3.56 3.37
CA ILE A 84 -6.64 3.82 2.42
C ILE A 84 -5.63 2.67 2.49
N ASP A 85 -5.29 2.11 1.34
CA ASP A 85 -4.32 1.02 1.21
C ASP A 85 -3.36 1.35 0.08
N VAL A 86 -2.08 1.03 0.26
CA VAL A 86 -1.04 1.27 -0.73
C VAL A 86 -0.21 -0.01 -0.82
N ARG A 87 -0.12 -0.57 -2.01
CA ARG A 87 0.64 -1.79 -2.31
C ARG A 87 1.77 -1.45 -3.26
N LEU A 88 2.95 -1.96 -2.96
CA LEU A 88 4.12 -1.82 -3.82
C LEU A 88 4.61 -3.22 -4.20
N SER A 89 4.92 -3.41 -5.48
CA SER A 89 5.49 -4.66 -6.00
C SER A 89 6.66 -4.36 -6.94
N LEU A 90 7.59 -5.31 -7.05
CA LEU A 90 8.70 -5.23 -7.98
C LEU A 90 8.34 -5.95 -9.28
N ASP A 91 8.49 -5.25 -10.39
CA ASP A 91 8.39 -5.80 -11.74
C ASP A 91 9.82 -5.99 -12.27
N GLU A 92 10.33 -7.22 -12.14
CA GLU A 92 11.71 -7.55 -12.55
C GLU A 92 11.94 -7.37 -14.05
N PRO A 93 11.08 -7.88 -14.96
CA PRO A 93 11.29 -7.69 -16.40
C PRO A 93 11.40 -6.22 -16.82
N ARG A 94 10.71 -5.32 -16.10
CA ARG A 94 10.66 -3.89 -16.42
C ARG A 94 11.54 -3.01 -15.54
N HIS A 95 12.29 -3.60 -14.60
CA HIS A 95 13.07 -2.93 -13.56
C HIS A 95 12.33 -1.75 -12.93
N CYS A 96 11.10 -1.97 -12.47
CA CYS A 96 10.31 -0.91 -11.85
C CYS A 96 9.59 -1.33 -10.56
N VAL A 97 9.32 -0.33 -9.72
CA VAL A 97 8.38 -0.47 -8.61
C VAL A 97 6.99 -0.09 -9.12
N THR A 98 6.05 -1.02 -9.06
CA THR A 98 4.63 -0.78 -9.33
C THR A 98 3.94 -0.41 -8.03
N ILE A 99 3.22 0.70 -8.02
CA ILE A 99 2.51 1.22 -6.86
C ILE A 99 1.03 1.26 -7.17
N GLU A 100 0.21 0.60 -6.37
CA GLU A 100 -1.25 0.66 -6.47
C GLU A 100 -1.83 1.19 -5.16
N ALA A 101 -2.55 2.30 -5.24
CA ALA A 101 -3.20 2.92 -4.09
C ALA A 101 -4.72 2.84 -4.23
N GLU A 102 -5.40 2.42 -3.18
CA GLU A 102 -6.84 2.29 -3.09
C GLU A 102 -7.37 3.18 -1.97
N ALA A 103 -8.38 4.00 -2.27
CA ALA A 103 -9.12 4.78 -1.29
C ALA A 103 -10.61 4.41 -1.32
N ALA A 104 -11.25 4.38 -0.16
CA ALA A 104 -12.69 4.18 -0.03
C ALA A 104 -13.30 5.08 1.06
N THR A 105 -14.56 5.47 0.85
CA THR A 105 -15.34 6.30 1.77
C THR A 105 -16.84 6.11 1.55
N ARG A 106 -17.65 6.60 2.48
CA ARG A 106 -19.05 6.99 2.25
C ARG A 106 -19.16 8.52 2.27
N ALA A 107 -19.31 9.13 1.09
CA ALA A 107 -19.34 10.60 0.98
C ALA A 107 -20.19 11.09 -0.21
N ALA A 108 -20.39 12.41 -0.30
CA ALA A 108 -21.09 13.10 -1.39
C ALA A 108 -20.23 13.32 -2.65
N THR A 109 -18.91 13.14 -2.54
CA THR A 109 -17.92 13.31 -3.62
C THR A 109 -16.94 12.14 -3.67
N GLY A 110 -16.32 11.92 -4.84
CA GLY A 110 -15.38 10.83 -5.11
C GLY A 110 -14.05 10.95 -4.36
N VAL A 111 -13.30 9.83 -4.33
CA VAL A 111 -11.99 9.70 -3.68
C VAL A 111 -10.85 9.43 -4.67
N GLU A 112 -11.04 9.86 -5.92
CA GLU A 112 -10.03 9.71 -6.98
C GLU A 112 -8.72 10.39 -6.58
N MET A 113 -8.80 11.55 -5.92
CA MET A 113 -7.61 12.34 -5.57
C MET A 113 -6.87 11.76 -4.38
N GLU A 114 -7.54 11.15 -3.40
CA GLU A 114 -6.90 10.46 -2.28
C GLU A 114 -6.06 9.28 -2.78
N ALA A 115 -6.58 8.48 -3.73
CA ALA A 115 -5.84 7.40 -4.35
C ALA A 115 -4.65 7.92 -5.19
N MET A 116 -4.88 8.95 -6.03
CA MET A 116 -3.83 9.53 -6.89
C MET A 116 -2.69 10.17 -6.08
N VAL A 117 -3.03 10.94 -5.03
CA VAL A 117 -2.04 11.57 -4.15
C VAL A 117 -1.25 10.51 -3.38
N ALA A 118 -1.89 9.44 -2.91
CA ALA A 118 -1.20 8.34 -2.25
C ALA A 118 -0.18 7.64 -3.17
N ALA A 119 -0.58 7.33 -4.41
CA ALA A 119 0.31 6.72 -5.40
C ALA A 119 1.49 7.64 -5.73
N ALA A 120 1.23 8.93 -5.94
CA ALA A 120 2.26 9.93 -6.24
C ALA A 120 3.25 10.10 -5.08
N ALA A 121 2.77 10.20 -3.84
CA ALA A 121 3.61 10.36 -2.67
C ALA A 121 4.49 9.12 -2.42
N ALA A 122 3.93 7.92 -2.57
CA ALA A 122 4.70 6.69 -2.52
C ALA A 122 5.78 6.66 -3.60
N ALA A 123 5.47 7.07 -4.84
CA ALA A 123 6.43 7.10 -5.94
C ALA A 123 7.58 8.08 -5.68
N LEU A 124 7.27 9.30 -5.22
CA LEU A 124 8.27 10.29 -4.82
C LEU A 124 9.12 9.81 -3.64
N THR A 125 8.56 9.00 -2.75
CA THR A 125 9.29 8.41 -1.64
C THR A 125 10.26 7.32 -2.11
N VAL A 126 9.86 6.46 -3.06
CA VAL A 126 10.79 5.52 -3.71
C VAL A 126 11.95 6.29 -4.35
N TYR A 127 11.66 7.37 -5.08
CA TYR A 127 12.69 8.24 -5.64
C TYR A 127 13.63 8.79 -4.54
N ASP A 128 13.08 9.36 -3.45
CA ASP A 128 13.90 9.91 -2.37
C ASP A 128 14.85 8.88 -1.76
N MET A 129 14.33 7.67 -1.52
CA MET A 129 15.06 6.56 -0.92
C MET A 129 16.20 6.06 -1.82
N CYS A 130 16.03 6.14 -3.15
CA CYS A 130 16.96 5.57 -4.11
C CYS A 130 17.89 6.58 -4.80
N LYS A 131 17.55 7.88 -4.82
CA LYS A 131 18.30 8.92 -5.57
C LYS A 131 19.76 9.12 -5.15
N GLY A 132 20.14 8.59 -3.98
CA GLY A 132 21.52 8.58 -3.51
C GLY A 132 22.41 7.62 -4.30
N THR A 133 21.83 6.55 -4.84
CA THR A 133 22.52 5.57 -5.69
C THR A 133 22.55 6.04 -7.14
N ASP A 134 21.41 6.47 -7.68
CA ASP A 134 21.32 6.97 -9.05
C ASP A 134 20.17 7.99 -9.17
N ARG A 135 20.40 9.10 -9.89
CA ARG A 135 19.43 10.20 -10.07
C ARG A 135 18.58 10.08 -11.34
N SER A 136 18.88 9.14 -12.23
CA SER A 136 18.16 8.90 -13.49
C SER A 136 16.80 8.20 -13.32
N ILE A 137 16.42 7.86 -12.08
CA ILE A 137 15.12 7.30 -11.72
C ILE A 137 13.98 8.18 -12.26
N THR A 138 12.98 7.58 -12.90
CA THR A 138 11.78 8.28 -13.37
C THR A 138 10.54 7.82 -12.63
N VAL A 139 9.62 8.77 -12.40
CA VAL A 139 8.26 8.48 -11.94
C VAL A 139 7.34 8.60 -13.15
N GLU A 140 6.61 7.53 -13.41
CA GLU A 140 5.83 7.34 -14.64
C GLU A 140 4.40 6.93 -14.31
N GLU A 141 3.50 7.15 -15.28
CA GLU A 141 2.16 6.56 -15.31
C GLU A 141 1.30 6.77 -14.05
N ILE A 142 1.43 7.91 -13.36
CA ILE A 142 0.50 8.27 -12.28
C ILE A 142 -0.90 8.46 -12.87
N GLY A 143 -1.82 7.55 -12.56
CA GLY A 143 -3.12 7.54 -13.20
C GLY A 143 -4.18 6.73 -12.47
N LEU A 144 -5.44 7.17 -12.62
CA LEU A 144 -6.59 6.42 -12.11
C LEU A 144 -6.74 5.12 -12.90
N VAL A 145 -6.85 3.99 -12.20
CA VAL A 145 -7.10 2.65 -12.74
C VAL A 145 -8.59 2.37 -12.77
N SER A 146 -9.28 2.65 -11.66
CA SER A 146 -10.72 2.46 -11.58
C SER A 146 -11.36 3.35 -10.53
N LYS A 147 -12.65 3.58 -10.66
CA LYS A 147 -13.49 4.15 -9.60
C LYS A 147 -14.90 3.60 -9.64
N SER A 148 -15.60 3.70 -8.52
CA SER A 148 -17.03 3.36 -8.41
C SER A 148 -17.75 4.29 -7.43
N GLY A 149 -19.07 4.34 -7.56
CA GLY A 149 -19.95 5.15 -6.71
C GLY A 149 -20.29 6.53 -7.29
N GLY A 150 -21.31 7.16 -6.71
CA GLY A 150 -21.87 8.42 -7.19
C GLY A 150 -22.56 8.34 -8.56
N LYS A 151 -22.99 9.50 -9.06
CA LYS A 151 -23.80 9.61 -10.30
C LYS A 151 -23.09 9.07 -11.55
N SER A 152 -21.76 9.15 -11.61
CA SER A 152 -20.99 8.67 -12.77
C SER A 152 -20.87 7.16 -12.85
N GLY A 153 -21.28 6.43 -11.81
CA GLY A 153 -21.14 4.98 -11.75
C GLY A 153 -19.68 4.52 -11.76
N THR A 154 -19.47 3.31 -12.29
CA THR A 154 -18.15 2.67 -12.37
C THR A 154 -17.40 3.09 -13.62
N TRP A 155 -16.12 3.43 -13.46
CA TRP A 155 -15.19 3.65 -14.55
C TRP A 155 -13.96 2.78 -14.35
N LYS A 156 -13.42 2.24 -15.45
CA LYS A 156 -12.15 1.50 -15.49
C LYS A 156 -11.34 1.97 -16.67
N ARG A 157 -10.03 2.08 -16.49
CA ARG A 157 -9.08 2.40 -17.57
C ARG A 157 -9.07 1.24 -18.59
N SER A 158 -9.15 1.58 -19.87
CA SER A 158 -9.04 0.61 -20.96
C SER A 158 -7.62 0.02 -21.01
N GLY A 159 -7.50 -1.29 -21.17
CA GLY A 159 -6.21 -1.99 -21.28
C GLY A 159 -5.58 -2.39 -19.94
N GLU A 160 -6.27 -2.18 -18.83
CA GLU A 160 -5.85 -2.67 -17.52
C GLU A 160 -6.52 -4.00 -17.17
N GLU A 161 -5.72 -5.04 -17.01
CA GLU A 161 -6.17 -6.27 -16.36
C GLU A 161 -6.34 -5.99 -14.86
N ALA A 162 -7.46 -6.44 -14.29
CA ALA A 162 -7.68 -6.33 -12.86
C ALA A 162 -6.58 -7.12 -12.14
N ALA A 163 -5.75 -6.44 -11.35
CA ALA A 163 -4.90 -7.13 -10.39
C ALA A 163 -5.80 -8.05 -9.54
N GLN A 164 -5.49 -9.34 -9.52
CA GLN A 164 -6.21 -10.31 -8.70
C GLN A 164 -6.14 -9.84 -7.24
N GLN A 165 -7.30 -9.62 -6.64
CA GLN A 165 -7.39 -9.43 -5.20
C GLN A 165 -6.77 -10.67 -4.54
N PRO A 166 -5.82 -10.52 -3.61
CA PRO A 166 -5.51 -11.61 -2.71
C PRO A 166 -6.81 -11.92 -1.96
N ASP A 167 -7.24 -13.18 -2.01
CA ASP A 167 -8.39 -13.67 -1.27
C ASP A 167 -8.30 -13.17 0.18
N ASP A 168 -9.36 -12.48 0.64
CA ASP A 168 -9.57 -12.10 2.04
C ASP A 168 -9.94 -13.35 2.86
N LYS A 169 -9.18 -14.43 2.69
CA LYS A 169 -9.38 -15.67 3.42
C LYS A 169 -8.69 -15.49 4.78
N PRO A 170 -9.45 -15.52 5.90
CA PRO A 170 -8.82 -15.50 7.21
C PRO A 170 -7.79 -16.64 7.28
N PRO A 171 -6.61 -16.43 7.88
CA PRO A 171 -5.60 -17.45 7.99
C PRO A 171 -6.22 -18.69 8.63
N GLN A 172 -6.12 -19.83 7.95
CA GLN A 172 -6.64 -21.08 8.50
C GLN A 172 -5.94 -21.35 9.85
N PRO A 173 -6.68 -21.72 10.90
CA PRO A 173 -6.06 -22.04 12.17
C PRO A 173 -5.11 -23.22 11.97
N MET A 174 -3.82 -23.00 12.25
CA MET A 174 -2.83 -24.06 12.21
C MET A 174 -3.26 -25.16 13.19
N SER A 175 -3.52 -26.36 12.66
CA SER A 175 -3.73 -27.55 13.47
C SER A 175 -2.49 -27.77 14.31
N ARG A 176 -2.61 -27.59 15.63
CA ARG A 176 -1.57 -27.99 16.57
C ARG A 176 -1.50 -29.51 16.56
N GLU A 177 -0.47 -30.07 15.94
CA GLU A 177 -0.12 -31.47 16.18
C GLU A 177 0.23 -31.68 17.66
N PRO A 178 -0.23 -32.77 18.29
CA PRO A 178 0.09 -33.07 19.67
C PRO A 178 1.58 -33.43 19.78
N ARG A 179 2.33 -32.67 20.58
CA ARG A 179 3.72 -32.98 20.92
C ARG A 179 3.79 -34.35 21.58
N GLY A 180 4.47 -35.29 20.91
CA GLY A 180 4.66 -36.65 21.37
C GLY A 180 5.31 -36.72 22.74
N ALA A 181 4.71 -37.54 23.61
CA ALA A 181 5.27 -37.92 24.90
C ALA A 181 6.53 -38.77 24.68
N THR A 182 7.71 -38.22 24.97
CA THR A 182 8.95 -39.01 25.02
C THR A 182 9.07 -39.65 26.41
N ALA A 183 8.88 -40.97 26.46
CA ALA A 183 9.04 -41.79 27.65
C ALA A 183 10.50 -41.77 28.15
N ARG A 184 10.68 -41.52 29.45
CA ARG A 184 11.94 -41.66 30.18
C ARG A 184 12.44 -43.11 30.11
N LYS A 185 13.66 -43.30 29.60
CA LYS A 185 14.52 -44.45 29.95
C LYS A 185 15.74 -43.91 30.70
N MET A 186 15.83 -44.19 31.99
CA MET A 186 17.05 -44.04 32.79
C MET A 186 17.29 -45.37 33.50
N ALA A 187 18.26 -46.12 32.97
CA ALA A 187 18.81 -47.30 33.61
C ALA A 187 19.91 -46.87 34.59
N GLY A 188 19.67 -47.01 35.90
CA GLY A 188 20.67 -46.79 36.94
C GLY A 188 21.30 -48.12 37.38
N LYS A 189 22.53 -48.39 36.94
CA LYS A 189 23.36 -49.52 37.39
C LYS A 189 24.11 -49.14 38.68
N LYS A 190 23.95 -50.00 39.69
CA LYS A 190 24.69 -50.21 40.95
C LYS A 190 26.08 -49.54 41.09
N THR A 191 26.31 -48.91 42.25
CA THR A 191 27.62 -48.91 42.93
C THR A 191 27.47 -49.20 44.42
N ARG A 192 28.30 -50.12 44.90
CA ARG A 192 28.38 -50.66 46.26
C ARG A 192 29.11 -49.67 47.19
N ARG A 193 28.62 -49.51 48.42
CA ARG A 193 29.34 -48.90 49.56
C ARG A 193 30.26 -49.95 50.22
N PRO A 194 31.47 -49.60 50.69
CA PRO A 194 32.15 -50.38 51.72
C PRO A 194 31.83 -49.86 53.13
N ALA A 195 31.88 -50.80 54.07
CA ALA A 195 31.52 -50.67 55.47
C ALA A 195 32.54 -49.87 56.29
N ARG A 196 32.05 -49.14 57.30
CA ARG A 196 32.84 -48.61 58.42
C ARG A 196 33.07 -49.74 59.44
N GLN A 197 34.29 -49.87 59.94
CA GLN A 197 34.59 -50.54 61.22
C GLN A 197 34.93 -49.49 62.29
N PRO A 198 34.75 -49.79 63.58
CA PRO A 198 34.81 -48.78 64.65
C PRO A 198 36.14 -48.79 65.43
N ARG A 199 36.45 -47.59 65.94
CA ARG A 199 37.54 -47.16 66.84
C ARG A 199 38.92 -46.99 66.21
#